data_AF-A0A7V2G191-F1
#
_entry.id   AF-A0A7V2G191-F1
#
_cell.length_a   1.000
_cell.length_b   1.000
_cell.length_c   1.000
_cell.angle_alpha   90.00
_cell.angle_beta   90.00
_cell.angle_gamma   90.00
#
_symmetry.space_group_name_H-M   'P 1'
#
loop_
_entity.id
_entity.type
_entity.pdbx_description
1 polymer ?
#
loop_
_entity_poly.entity_id
_entity_poly.type
_entity_poly.pdbx_seq_one_letter_code
_entity_poly.pdbx_strand_id
1 'polypeptide(L)'
;MSGPDELQRMTTGPKRKRKWLIRFAAVLGALALVWLILAAHARIKLTQEIAAARRSGDPLTFEEIKARRPPIPDEENGALVLQALFDSLEPLSKNRDPAVRSLLLGDKKLPPPGEPLDATAIAAARSFLAERADLLRALDRMIDYPAGRFDVQIADDPVQTLLPHLMLVRTAVRLKALDALIKAIDGRMEDAVRDARIILNMAATLEDGGVLISTLVYAAATSAGVGSLERWLSLGECPGQTLRELNDVLQRHEESSSLRWGLLGERALQVEIFRAAQIGKYGRGGGLPVPVPALSWLNAWWLQLNQAQSISFMSRLVEVAKAAENQLARVEQLDAEARGISRLYLMTRLIMPSLQRTFVHWLRRTAELRCARVALAVERYRLAHGGWPESLEALLPEYLDAVPPDPFDGRPLRYRATEERAVVYSVGENLGDDGGLLDPPAKGQRNPDQGFRLLHPRHRTPRFAEPPASAPAEEESDFP
;
A
#
# COMPACT_ATOMS: atom_id res chain seq x y z
N MET A 1 47.51 -79.18 13.54
CA MET A 1 48.29 -78.22 12.73
C MET A 1 47.54 -76.90 12.76
N SER A 2 47.83 -76.11 13.77
CA SER A 2 47.23 -74.79 14.00
C SER A 2 48.19 -73.75 13.42
N GLY A 3 47.74 -73.02 12.40
CA GLY A 3 48.54 -71.99 11.72
C GLY A 3 48.69 -70.74 12.60
N PRO A 4 49.85 -70.07 12.60
CA PRO A 4 50.15 -68.92 13.45
C PRO A 4 49.45 -67.60 13.03
N ASP A 5 48.34 -67.67 12.30
CA ASP A 5 47.69 -66.52 11.67
C ASP A 5 46.47 -65.95 12.44
N GLU A 6 46.01 -66.61 13.50
CA GLU A 6 44.80 -66.18 14.22
C GLU A 6 45.09 -65.21 15.40
N LEU A 7 46.34 -65.10 15.87
CA LEU A 7 46.72 -64.22 16.97
C LEU A 7 47.14 -62.80 16.55
N GLN A 8 47.26 -62.49 15.25
CA GLN A 8 47.58 -61.14 14.76
C GLN A 8 46.35 -60.24 14.51
N ARG A 9 45.12 -60.76 14.61
CA ARG A 9 43.92 -59.97 14.32
C ARG A 9 43.37 -59.14 15.49
N MET A 10 43.92 -59.28 16.71
CA MET A 10 43.36 -58.61 17.91
C MET A 10 44.19 -57.45 18.50
N THR A 11 45.33 -57.04 17.91
CA THR A 11 46.22 -56.01 18.50
C THR A 11 46.39 -54.71 17.70
N THR A 12 45.49 -54.40 16.74
CA THR A 12 45.48 -53.10 16.04
C THR A 12 44.57 -52.03 16.71
N GLY A 13 44.16 -52.28 17.97
CA GLY A 13 43.06 -51.60 18.66
C GLY A 13 43.26 -50.16 19.20
N PRO A 14 44.44 -49.69 19.67
CA PRO A 14 44.55 -48.37 20.34
C PRO A 14 45.15 -47.24 19.47
N LYS A 15 46.22 -47.52 18.71
CA LYS A 15 46.96 -46.47 17.96
C LYS A 15 46.17 -45.90 16.77
N ARG A 16 45.36 -46.74 16.10
CA ARG A 16 44.49 -46.32 14.98
C ARG A 16 43.31 -45.48 15.47
N LYS A 17 42.71 -45.86 16.62
CA LYS A 17 41.68 -45.06 17.31
C LYS A 17 42.21 -43.69 17.77
N ARG A 18 43.42 -43.62 18.34
CA ARG A 18 44.06 -42.36 18.74
C ARG A 18 44.31 -41.41 17.56
N LYS A 19 44.81 -41.91 16.42
CA LYS A 19 44.99 -41.09 15.20
C LYS A 19 43.65 -40.58 14.64
N TRP A 20 42.61 -41.39 14.70
CA TRP A 20 41.27 -40.98 14.27
C TRP A 20 40.67 -39.90 15.19
N LEU A 21 40.81 -40.05 16.51
CA LEU A 21 40.39 -39.03 17.49
C LEU A 21 41.12 -37.70 17.31
N ILE A 22 42.43 -37.71 17.03
CA ILE A 22 43.20 -36.48 16.76
C ILE A 22 42.72 -35.80 15.48
N ARG A 23 42.47 -36.56 14.40
CA ARG A 23 41.93 -36.00 13.15
C ARG A 23 40.54 -35.43 13.35
N PHE A 24 39.68 -36.12 14.09
CA PHE A 24 38.34 -35.66 14.43
C PHE A 24 38.38 -34.37 15.25
N ALA A 25 39.22 -34.31 16.29
CA ALA A 25 39.43 -33.11 17.11
C ALA A 25 39.99 -31.93 16.29
N ALA A 26 40.91 -32.19 15.35
CA ALA A 26 41.44 -31.16 14.46
C ALA A 26 40.36 -30.60 13.51
N VAL A 27 39.50 -31.47 12.96
CA VAL A 27 38.34 -31.04 12.14
C VAL A 27 37.36 -30.22 12.98
N LEU A 28 37.03 -30.66 14.19
CA LEU A 28 36.17 -29.89 15.09
C LEU A 28 36.79 -28.53 15.46
N GLY A 29 38.09 -28.47 15.72
CA GLY A 29 38.80 -27.24 15.99
C GLY A 29 38.79 -26.27 14.80
N ALA A 30 38.99 -26.79 13.58
CA ALA A 30 38.90 -25.98 12.36
C ALA A 30 37.48 -25.45 12.12
N LEU A 31 36.45 -26.28 12.33
CA LEU A 31 35.05 -25.86 12.24
C LEU A 31 34.71 -24.80 13.29
N ALA A 32 35.19 -24.95 14.52
CA ALA A 32 35.02 -23.95 15.57
C ALA A 32 35.71 -22.63 15.22
N LEU A 33 36.92 -22.67 14.67
CA LEU A 33 37.63 -21.47 14.21
C LEU A 33 36.88 -20.76 13.07
N VAL A 34 36.40 -21.50 12.07
CA VAL A 34 35.58 -20.95 10.99
C VAL A 34 34.31 -20.32 11.55
N TRP A 35 33.65 -20.99 12.49
CA TRP A 35 32.46 -20.45 13.16
C TRP A 35 32.75 -19.15 13.91
N LEU A 36 33.85 -19.07 14.66
CA LEU A 36 34.28 -17.85 15.36
C LEU A 36 34.57 -16.70 14.40
N ILE A 37 35.23 -16.98 13.27
CA ILE A 37 35.49 -15.98 12.22
C ILE A 37 34.17 -15.46 11.64
N LEU A 38 33.22 -16.36 11.32
CA LEU A 38 31.90 -15.98 10.81
C LEU A 38 31.11 -15.16 11.83
N ALA A 39 31.13 -15.56 13.11
CA ALA A 39 30.48 -14.84 14.19
C ALA A 39 31.07 -13.43 14.40
N ALA A 40 32.41 -13.32 14.41
CA ALA A 40 33.08 -12.03 14.51
C ALA A 40 32.75 -11.11 13.31
N HIS A 41 32.81 -11.66 12.09
CA HIS A 41 32.46 -10.93 10.87
C HIS A 41 31.01 -10.44 10.89
N ALA A 42 30.06 -11.31 11.21
CA ALA A 42 28.64 -10.96 11.28
C ALA A 42 28.37 -9.87 12.33
N ARG A 43 29.01 -9.97 13.50
CA ARG A 43 28.87 -8.97 14.58
C ARG A 43 29.44 -7.61 14.18
N ILE A 44 30.62 -7.59 13.53
CA ILE A 44 31.24 -6.36 13.04
C ILE A 44 30.30 -5.71 12.01
N LYS A 45 29.83 -6.48 11.02
CA LYS A 45 28.93 -5.97 9.98
C LYS A 45 27.63 -5.41 10.58
N LEU A 46 26.99 -6.14 11.49
CA LEU A 46 25.77 -5.67 12.17
C LEU A 46 26.01 -4.36 12.93
N THR A 47 27.12 -4.25 13.65
CA THR A 47 27.47 -3.03 14.39
C THR A 47 27.68 -1.84 13.43
N GLN A 48 28.34 -2.07 12.29
CA GLN A 48 28.56 -1.04 11.27
C GLN A 48 27.25 -0.55 10.66
N GLU A 49 26.33 -1.45 10.30
CA GLU A 49 25.04 -1.08 9.70
C GLU A 49 24.12 -0.36 10.69
N ILE A 50 24.08 -0.79 11.96
CA ILE A 50 23.37 -0.05 13.02
C ILE A 50 23.94 1.36 13.19
N ALA A 51 25.27 1.49 13.23
CA ALA A 51 25.92 2.78 13.33
C ALA A 51 25.65 3.66 12.10
N ALA A 52 25.62 3.09 10.89
CA ALA A 52 25.29 3.79 9.67
C ALA A 52 23.85 4.32 9.67
N ALA A 53 22.89 3.47 10.04
CA ALA A 53 21.49 3.89 10.17
C ALA A 53 21.29 4.96 11.26
N ARG A 54 22.05 4.91 12.35
CA ARG A 54 22.03 5.99 13.37
C ARG A 54 22.63 7.30 12.86
N ARG A 55 23.69 7.24 12.04
CA ARG A 55 24.31 8.42 11.42
C ARG A 55 23.39 9.10 10.41
N SER A 56 22.50 8.39 9.73
CA SER A 56 21.48 9.00 8.86
C SER A 56 20.45 9.80 9.64
N GLY A 57 20.43 9.65 10.98
CA GLY A 57 19.50 10.31 11.84
C GLY A 57 18.10 9.72 11.76
N ASP A 58 17.88 8.54 11.18
CA ASP A 58 16.56 7.89 11.15
C ASP A 58 16.34 6.93 12.33
N PRO A 59 15.09 6.73 12.81
CA PRO A 59 14.82 5.81 13.91
C PRO A 59 14.96 4.33 13.51
N LEU A 60 15.47 3.51 14.41
CA LEU A 60 15.68 2.07 14.23
C LEU A 60 14.67 1.18 14.96
N THR A 61 13.99 1.69 15.98
CA THR A 61 13.04 0.94 16.81
C THR A 61 11.67 1.61 16.82
N PHE A 62 10.62 0.86 17.18
CA PHE A 62 9.27 1.42 17.31
C PHE A 62 9.19 2.53 18.36
N GLU A 63 9.92 2.39 19.47
CA GLU A 63 10.02 3.44 20.49
C GLU A 63 10.63 4.73 19.95
N GLU A 64 11.71 4.62 19.17
CA GLU A 64 12.32 5.80 18.52
C GLU A 64 11.38 6.42 17.49
N ILE A 65 10.60 5.62 16.75
CA ILE A 65 9.56 6.11 15.83
C ILE A 65 8.45 6.84 16.61
N LYS A 66 7.97 6.27 17.73
CA LYS A 66 6.94 6.89 18.58
C LYS A 66 7.43 8.22 19.16
N ALA A 67 8.66 8.27 19.66
CA ALA A 67 9.25 9.48 20.24
C ALA A 67 9.48 10.62 19.24
N ARG A 68 9.70 10.31 17.96
CA ARG A 68 9.96 11.32 16.91
C ARG A 68 8.71 11.88 16.26
N ARG A 69 7.58 11.21 16.39
CA ARG A 69 6.32 11.67 15.81
C ARG A 69 5.68 12.70 16.75
N PRO A 70 5.23 13.85 16.25
CA PRO A 70 4.48 14.81 17.07
C PRO A 70 3.27 14.13 17.74
N PRO A 71 2.98 14.43 19.02
CA PRO A 71 1.75 13.96 19.65
C PRO A 71 0.54 14.60 18.94
N ILE A 72 -0.56 13.86 18.87
CA ILE A 72 -1.85 14.36 18.39
C ILE A 72 -2.77 14.40 19.62
N PRO A 73 -3.26 15.56 20.05
CA PRO A 73 -4.22 15.66 21.15
C PRO A 73 -5.49 14.84 20.85
N ASP A 74 -6.14 14.31 21.89
CA ASP A 74 -7.33 13.47 21.72
C ASP A 74 -8.47 14.24 21.03
N GLU A 75 -8.62 15.54 21.31
CA GLU A 75 -9.60 16.41 20.65
C GLU A 75 -9.36 16.61 19.13
N GLU A 76 -8.14 16.39 18.65
CA GLU A 76 -7.78 16.51 17.23
C GLU A 76 -7.61 15.13 16.55
N ASN A 77 -7.73 14.03 17.30
CA ASN A 77 -7.41 12.70 16.82
C ASN A 77 -8.61 12.01 16.14
N GLY A 78 -8.69 12.10 14.81
CA GLY A 78 -9.73 11.43 14.02
C GLY A 78 -9.74 9.90 14.13
N ALA A 79 -8.64 9.27 14.59
CA ALA A 79 -8.63 7.83 14.81
C ALA A 79 -9.56 7.41 15.96
N LEU A 80 -9.77 8.27 16.96
CA LEU A 80 -10.69 8.00 18.07
C LEU A 80 -12.15 8.02 17.60
N VAL A 81 -12.49 8.88 16.64
CA VAL A 81 -13.82 8.91 16.00
C VAL A 81 -14.08 7.57 15.30
N LEU A 82 -13.13 7.08 14.51
CA LEU A 82 -13.28 5.79 13.84
C LEU A 82 -13.29 4.63 14.82
N GLN A 83 -12.45 4.67 15.86
CA GLN A 83 -12.38 3.62 16.88
C GLN A 83 -13.70 3.46 17.64
N ALA A 84 -14.42 4.55 17.90
CA ALA A 84 -15.75 4.51 18.50
C ALA A 84 -16.80 3.78 17.61
N LEU A 85 -16.54 3.64 16.30
CA LEU A 85 -17.41 2.99 15.34
C LEU A 85 -17.02 1.54 15.04
N PHE A 86 -16.04 0.98 15.77
CA PHE A 86 -15.48 -0.33 15.48
C PHE A 86 -16.53 -1.44 15.45
N ASP A 87 -17.40 -1.49 16.45
CA ASP A 87 -18.43 -2.53 16.56
C ASP A 87 -19.61 -2.31 15.60
N SER A 88 -19.82 -1.07 15.13
CA SER A 88 -20.89 -0.72 14.19
C SER A 88 -20.53 -0.98 12.72
N LEU A 89 -19.24 -1.02 12.40
CA LEU A 89 -18.73 -1.28 11.05
C LEU A 89 -18.54 -2.79 10.83
N GLU A 90 -19.65 -3.46 10.49
CA GLU A 90 -19.59 -4.86 10.07
C GLU A 90 -18.71 -5.03 8.81
N PRO A 91 -17.87 -6.08 8.71
CA PRO A 91 -17.07 -6.32 7.52
C PRO A 91 -17.94 -6.39 6.26
N LEU A 92 -17.62 -5.58 5.24
CA LEU A 92 -18.40 -5.49 3.99
C LEU A 92 -18.58 -6.84 3.28
N SER A 93 -17.65 -7.78 3.50
CA SER A 93 -17.71 -9.14 2.96
C SER A 93 -18.88 -9.97 3.49
N LYS A 94 -19.49 -9.57 4.61
CA LYS A 94 -20.67 -10.21 5.19
C LYS A 94 -21.98 -9.70 4.62
N ASN A 95 -21.96 -8.66 3.77
CA ASN A 95 -23.19 -8.18 3.13
C ASN A 95 -23.76 -9.29 2.24
N ARG A 96 -25.03 -9.64 2.49
CA ARG A 96 -25.74 -10.73 1.82
C ARG A 96 -26.24 -10.34 0.44
N ASP A 97 -26.41 -9.05 0.17
CA ASP A 97 -26.85 -8.57 -1.14
C ASP A 97 -25.66 -8.57 -2.12
N PRO A 98 -25.66 -9.41 -3.16
CA PRO A 98 -24.56 -9.51 -4.11
C PRO A 98 -24.38 -8.21 -4.94
N ALA A 99 -25.43 -7.44 -5.18
CA ALA A 99 -25.36 -6.20 -5.94
C ALA A 99 -24.65 -5.11 -5.12
N VAL A 100 -25.05 -4.94 -3.85
CA VAL A 100 -24.39 -3.99 -2.93
C VAL A 100 -22.95 -4.42 -2.63
N ARG A 101 -22.73 -5.73 -2.39
CA ARG A 101 -21.39 -6.28 -2.16
C ARG A 101 -20.46 -6.02 -3.34
N SER A 102 -20.96 -6.14 -4.57
CA SER A 102 -20.20 -5.85 -5.77
C SER A 102 -19.75 -4.39 -5.84
N LEU A 103 -20.63 -3.45 -5.50
CA LEU A 103 -20.32 -2.02 -5.44
C LEU A 103 -19.34 -1.66 -4.30
N LEU A 104 -19.48 -2.29 -3.13
CA LEU A 104 -18.62 -2.07 -1.97
C LEU A 104 -17.21 -2.67 -2.12
N LEU A 105 -17.10 -3.86 -2.70
CA LEU A 105 -15.84 -4.58 -2.84
C LEU A 105 -15.10 -4.22 -4.13
N GLY A 106 -15.80 -3.73 -5.14
CA GLY A 106 -15.28 -3.49 -6.49
C GLY A 106 -15.10 -4.78 -7.30
N ASP A 107 -15.79 -5.87 -6.92
CA ASP A 107 -15.68 -7.18 -7.57
C ASP A 107 -16.15 -7.15 -9.04
N LYS A 108 -17.10 -6.27 -9.35
CA LYS A 108 -17.37 -5.81 -10.71
C LYS A 108 -16.87 -4.38 -10.82
N LYS A 109 -16.07 -4.10 -11.84
CA LYS A 109 -15.70 -2.72 -12.15
C LYS A 109 -16.97 -1.96 -12.50
N LEU A 110 -17.18 -0.82 -11.85
CA LEU A 110 -18.14 0.14 -12.35
C LEU A 110 -17.79 0.45 -13.82
N PRO A 111 -18.78 0.55 -14.71
CA PRO A 111 -18.54 0.87 -16.12
C PRO A 111 -17.83 2.23 -16.18
N PRO A 112 -17.00 2.59 -17.16
CA PRO A 112 -16.36 3.91 -17.24
C PRO A 112 -17.30 5.12 -17.04
N PRO A 113 -16.78 6.30 -16.61
CA PRO A 113 -17.53 7.55 -16.60
C PRO A 113 -18.28 7.78 -17.93
N GLY A 114 -19.57 8.09 -17.86
CA GLY A 114 -20.43 8.32 -19.04
C GLY A 114 -21.18 7.07 -19.54
N GLU A 115 -20.84 5.88 -19.06
CA GLU A 115 -21.55 4.64 -19.38
C GLU A 115 -22.71 4.33 -18.39
N PRO A 116 -23.72 3.55 -18.80
CA PRO A 116 -24.90 3.29 -17.99
C PRO A 116 -24.62 2.47 -16.71
N LEU A 117 -25.18 2.89 -15.58
CA LEU A 117 -25.13 2.20 -14.29
C LEU A 117 -26.25 1.16 -14.16
N ASP A 118 -26.03 0.13 -13.35
CA ASP A 118 -27.06 -0.88 -13.03
C ASP A 118 -28.11 -0.29 -12.07
N ALA A 119 -29.33 -0.04 -12.57
CA ALA A 119 -30.42 0.53 -11.78
C ALA A 119 -30.77 -0.31 -10.54
N THR A 120 -30.70 -1.64 -10.65
CA THR A 120 -31.03 -2.57 -9.55
C THR A 120 -29.99 -2.45 -8.45
N ALA A 121 -28.70 -2.41 -8.82
CA ALA A 121 -27.62 -2.24 -7.87
C ALA A 121 -27.67 -0.88 -7.16
N ILE A 122 -28.03 0.19 -7.89
CA ILE A 122 -28.18 1.53 -7.32
C ILE A 122 -29.37 1.60 -6.35
N ALA A 123 -30.50 0.98 -6.68
CA ALA A 123 -31.65 0.90 -5.77
C ALA A 123 -31.32 0.12 -4.48
N ALA A 124 -30.63 -1.01 -4.60
CA ALA A 124 -30.18 -1.80 -3.47
C ALA A 124 -29.18 -1.01 -2.58
N ALA A 125 -28.25 -0.28 -3.21
CA ALA A 125 -27.30 0.57 -2.49
C ALA A 125 -28.00 1.68 -1.70
N ARG A 126 -29.05 2.32 -2.25
CA ARG A 126 -29.85 3.31 -1.52
C ARG A 126 -30.49 2.73 -0.27
N SER A 127 -31.13 1.57 -0.38
CA SER A 127 -31.76 0.89 0.77
C SER A 127 -30.71 0.55 1.84
N PHE A 128 -29.59 -0.02 1.41
CA PHE A 128 -28.48 -0.38 2.30
C PHE A 128 -27.90 0.82 3.07
N LEU A 129 -27.76 1.97 2.41
CA LEU A 129 -27.28 3.20 3.05
C LEU A 129 -28.33 3.83 3.97
N ALA A 130 -29.61 3.77 3.61
CA ALA A 130 -30.71 4.30 4.43
C ALA A 130 -30.78 3.60 5.80
N GLU A 131 -30.58 2.29 5.85
CA GLU A 131 -30.49 1.50 7.09
C GLU A 131 -29.29 1.88 7.97
N ARG A 132 -28.32 2.62 7.43
CA ARG A 132 -27.06 3.00 8.09
C ARG A 132 -26.92 4.51 8.24
N ALA A 133 -28.01 5.27 8.20
CA ALA A 133 -27.98 6.73 8.24
C ALA A 133 -27.28 7.30 9.49
N ASP A 134 -27.44 6.68 10.67
CA ASP A 134 -26.74 7.09 11.90
C ASP A 134 -25.22 6.89 11.80
N LEU A 135 -24.79 5.74 11.29
CA LEU A 135 -23.38 5.44 11.05
C LEU A 135 -22.77 6.41 10.04
N LEU A 136 -23.51 6.72 8.98
CA LEU A 136 -23.09 7.71 7.98
C LEU A 136 -22.91 9.08 8.62
N ARG A 137 -23.86 9.55 9.43
CA ARG A 137 -23.72 10.82 10.19
C ARG A 137 -22.53 10.83 11.12
N ALA A 138 -22.24 9.71 11.79
CA ALA A 138 -21.08 9.61 12.68
C ALA A 138 -19.76 9.72 11.92
N LEU A 139 -19.67 9.10 10.74
CA LEU A 139 -18.52 9.22 9.85
C LEU A 139 -18.39 10.62 9.24
N ASP A 140 -19.49 11.35 9.03
CA ASP A 140 -19.45 12.72 8.49
C ASP A 140 -18.64 13.67 9.39
N ARG A 141 -18.56 13.39 10.71
CA ARG A 141 -17.72 14.13 11.65
C ARG A 141 -16.24 14.15 11.27
N MET A 142 -15.76 13.17 10.49
CA MET A 142 -14.37 13.14 10.03
C MET A 142 -13.99 14.36 9.18
N ILE A 143 -14.96 15.16 8.71
CA ILE A 143 -14.70 16.44 8.04
C ILE A 143 -13.83 17.40 8.89
N ASP A 144 -13.98 17.32 10.21
CA ASP A 144 -13.32 18.19 11.19
C ASP A 144 -11.96 17.65 11.66
N TYR A 145 -11.60 16.42 11.27
CA TYR A 145 -10.39 15.73 11.72
C TYR A 145 -9.45 15.47 10.53
N PRO A 146 -8.60 16.44 10.14
CA PRO A 146 -7.69 16.28 9.01
C PRO A 146 -6.52 15.32 9.28
N ALA A 147 -6.37 14.86 10.52
CA ALA A 147 -5.32 13.96 10.98
C ALA A 147 -5.87 12.99 12.04
N GLY A 148 -5.10 11.93 12.30
CA GLY A 148 -5.36 11.01 13.39
C GLY A 148 -4.28 9.94 13.48
N ARG A 149 -4.23 9.23 14.60
CA ARG A 149 -3.29 8.12 14.80
C ARG A 149 -3.88 7.08 15.74
N PHE A 150 -3.87 5.83 15.31
CA PHE A 150 -4.15 4.68 16.17
C PHE A 150 -2.93 4.35 17.03
N ASP A 151 -3.12 4.12 18.32
CA ASP A 151 -2.06 3.61 19.20
C ASP A 151 -1.91 2.10 18.98
N VAL A 152 -0.90 1.71 18.23
CA VAL A 152 -0.62 0.30 17.91
C VAL A 152 0.40 -0.24 18.90
N GLN A 153 -0.02 -1.27 19.64
CA GLN A 153 0.84 -2.01 20.55
C GLN A 153 1.47 -3.20 19.81
N ILE A 154 2.79 -3.24 19.73
CA ILE A 154 3.52 -4.32 19.06
C ILE A 154 3.50 -5.55 19.96
N ALA A 155 3.09 -6.69 19.41
CA ALA A 155 3.02 -7.95 20.15
C ALA A 155 4.43 -8.54 20.42
N ASP A 156 4.51 -9.43 21.42
CA ASP A 156 5.74 -10.17 21.75
C ASP A 156 6.32 -10.95 20.54
N ASP A 157 5.44 -11.52 19.71
CA ASP A 157 5.77 -11.95 18.36
C ASP A 157 5.35 -10.83 17.39
N PRO A 158 6.29 -10.01 16.88
CA PRO A 158 5.94 -8.84 16.09
C PRO A 158 5.14 -9.18 14.82
N VAL A 159 5.28 -10.39 14.27
CA VAL A 159 4.55 -10.85 13.08
C VAL A 159 3.08 -11.14 13.37
N GLN A 160 2.74 -11.41 14.63
CA GLN A 160 1.36 -11.66 15.10
C GLN A 160 0.67 -10.38 15.59
N THR A 161 1.29 -9.20 15.42
CA THR A 161 0.68 -7.93 15.80
C THR A 161 -0.62 -7.72 15.02
N LEU A 162 -1.74 -7.62 15.76
CA LEU A 162 -3.05 -7.40 15.16
C LEU A 162 -3.22 -5.92 14.80
N LEU A 163 -3.69 -5.67 13.57
CA LEU A 163 -3.94 -4.33 13.04
C LEU A 163 -5.42 -4.16 12.63
N PRO A 164 -6.37 -4.32 13.58
CA PRO A 164 -7.80 -4.36 13.26
C PRO A 164 -8.32 -3.04 12.67
N HIS A 165 -7.69 -1.92 13.04
CA HIS A 165 -8.00 -0.58 12.53
C HIS A 165 -7.79 -0.46 11.00
N LEU A 166 -6.96 -1.29 10.38
CA LEU A 166 -6.79 -1.27 8.92
C LEU A 166 -8.07 -1.72 8.20
N MET A 167 -8.73 -2.76 8.71
CA MET A 167 -10.01 -3.23 8.15
C MET A 167 -11.12 -2.21 8.42
N LEU A 168 -11.11 -1.59 9.61
CA LEU A 168 -12.02 -0.52 9.99
C LEU A 168 -11.98 0.63 8.98
N VAL A 169 -10.81 1.20 8.74
CA VAL A 169 -10.63 2.34 7.81
C VAL A 169 -11.06 1.94 6.38
N ARG A 170 -10.67 0.75 5.90
CA ARG A 170 -11.10 0.25 4.59
C ARG A 170 -12.61 0.16 4.46
N THR A 171 -13.27 -0.31 5.52
CA THR A 171 -14.74 -0.48 5.56
C THR A 171 -15.43 0.88 5.54
N ALA A 172 -14.96 1.81 6.38
CA ALA A 172 -15.50 3.17 6.45
C ALA A 172 -15.34 3.95 5.13
N VAL A 173 -14.16 3.90 4.52
CA VAL A 173 -13.87 4.55 3.24
C VAL A 173 -14.77 4.05 2.12
N ARG A 174 -14.95 2.73 2.00
CA ARG A 174 -15.81 2.13 0.97
C ARG A 174 -17.28 2.46 1.18
N LEU A 175 -17.73 2.48 2.44
CA LEU A 175 -19.10 2.88 2.77
C LEU A 175 -19.35 4.34 2.36
N LYS A 176 -18.39 5.24 2.62
CA LYS A 176 -18.51 6.64 2.19
C LYS A 176 -18.35 6.86 0.69
N ALA A 177 -17.51 6.08 0.02
CA ALA A 177 -17.43 6.13 -1.44
C ALA A 177 -18.78 5.75 -2.09
N LEU A 178 -19.50 4.78 -1.50
CA LEU A 178 -20.84 4.39 -1.96
C LEU A 178 -21.88 5.49 -1.68
N ASP A 179 -21.88 6.07 -0.47
CA ASP A 179 -22.75 7.18 -0.08
C ASP A 179 -22.61 8.38 -1.03
N ALA A 180 -21.37 8.78 -1.29
CA ALA A 180 -21.03 9.86 -2.20
C ALA A 180 -21.40 9.57 -3.66
N LEU A 181 -21.29 8.31 -4.11
CA LEU A 181 -21.80 7.90 -5.43
C LEU A 181 -23.32 8.11 -5.52
N ILE A 182 -24.08 7.71 -4.51
CA ILE A 182 -25.53 7.92 -4.48
C ILE A 182 -25.88 9.42 -4.46
N LYS A 183 -25.19 10.21 -3.63
CA LYS A 183 -25.35 11.68 -3.61
C LYS A 183 -25.08 12.31 -4.98
N ALA A 184 -24.02 11.88 -5.67
CA ALA A 184 -23.70 12.36 -7.02
C ALA A 184 -24.80 12.00 -8.03
N ILE A 185 -25.34 10.78 -7.98
CA ILE A 185 -26.46 10.35 -8.82
C ILE A 185 -27.73 11.17 -8.54
N ASP A 186 -27.95 11.55 -7.28
CA ASP A 186 -29.07 12.39 -6.83
C ASP A 186 -28.91 13.88 -7.16
N GLY A 187 -27.87 14.26 -7.89
CA GLY A 187 -27.59 15.67 -8.21
C GLY A 187 -27.03 16.47 -7.04
N ARG A 188 -26.71 15.82 -5.91
CA ARG A 188 -26.09 16.44 -4.72
C ARG A 188 -24.57 16.44 -4.84
N MET A 189 -24.05 17.09 -5.88
CA MET A 189 -22.63 17.04 -6.23
C MET A 189 -21.72 17.64 -5.16
N GLU A 190 -22.13 18.77 -4.57
CA GLU A 190 -21.34 19.42 -3.51
C GLU A 190 -21.15 18.51 -2.29
N ASP A 191 -22.20 17.78 -1.89
CA ASP A 191 -22.12 16.82 -0.79
C ASP A 191 -21.23 15.62 -1.14
N ALA A 192 -21.29 15.12 -2.38
CA ALA A 192 -20.40 14.05 -2.84
C ALA A 192 -18.92 14.49 -2.81
N VAL A 193 -18.61 15.70 -3.29
CA VAL A 193 -17.26 16.26 -3.24
C VAL A 193 -16.79 16.47 -1.78
N ARG A 194 -17.69 16.89 -0.88
CA ARG A 194 -17.40 16.97 0.56
C ARG A 194 -17.06 15.60 1.16
N ASP A 195 -17.75 14.53 0.73
CA ASP A 195 -17.44 13.17 1.17
C ASP A 195 -16.06 12.69 0.70
N ALA A 196 -15.54 13.15 -0.44
CA ALA A 196 -14.14 12.86 -0.80
C ALA A 196 -13.16 13.41 0.25
N ARG A 197 -13.41 14.62 0.78
CA ARG A 197 -12.60 15.17 1.87
C ARG A 197 -12.71 14.31 3.13
N ILE A 198 -13.92 13.83 3.47
CA ILE A 198 -14.13 12.89 4.59
C ILE A 198 -13.34 11.60 4.38
N ILE A 199 -13.35 11.03 3.17
CA ILE A 199 -12.58 9.83 2.81
C ILE A 199 -11.07 10.05 2.96
N LEU A 200 -10.57 11.19 2.47
CA LEU A 200 -9.16 11.56 2.57
C LEU A 200 -8.73 11.77 4.03
N ASN A 201 -9.57 12.42 4.84
CA ASN A 201 -9.36 12.55 6.29
C ASN A 201 -9.35 11.19 7.02
N MET A 202 -10.24 10.26 6.64
CA MET A 202 -10.19 8.88 7.15
C MET A 202 -8.87 8.18 6.77
N ALA A 203 -8.38 8.38 5.55
CA ALA A 203 -7.08 7.86 5.15
C ALA A 203 -5.95 8.48 5.98
N ALA A 204 -5.99 9.79 6.26
CA ALA A 204 -4.97 10.50 7.06
C ALA A 204 -4.73 9.89 8.45
N THR A 205 -5.72 9.17 9.02
CA THR A 205 -5.55 8.43 10.28
C THR A 205 -4.51 7.30 10.22
N LEU A 206 -4.10 6.89 9.01
CA LEU A 206 -3.09 5.87 8.73
C LEU A 206 -1.79 6.44 8.18
N GLU A 207 -1.69 7.76 7.97
CA GLU A 207 -0.59 8.39 7.27
C GLU A 207 0.77 8.01 7.89
N ASP A 208 0.87 8.02 9.21
CA ASP A 208 2.08 7.66 9.93
C ASP A 208 1.96 6.31 10.65
N GLY A 209 1.12 5.40 10.14
CA GLY A 209 0.64 4.15 10.76
C GLY A 209 1.68 3.07 11.11
N GLY A 210 2.95 3.42 11.25
CA GLY A 210 3.96 2.68 12.00
C GLY A 210 4.53 1.43 11.34
N VAL A 211 3.91 0.89 10.27
CA VAL A 211 4.37 -0.27 9.50
C VAL A 211 3.92 -0.16 8.03
N LEU A 212 4.55 -0.91 7.12
CA LEU A 212 4.33 -0.76 5.68
C LEU A 212 2.91 -1.10 5.22
N ILE A 213 2.27 -2.07 5.87
CA ILE A 213 0.89 -2.43 5.52
C ILE A 213 -0.09 -1.29 5.79
N SER A 214 0.17 -0.45 6.80
CA SER A 214 -0.61 0.77 7.06
C SER A 214 -0.47 1.77 5.92
N THR A 215 0.74 1.97 5.38
CA THR A 215 0.99 2.78 4.18
C THR A 215 0.26 2.25 2.94
N LEU A 216 0.22 0.92 2.75
CA LEU A 216 -0.51 0.33 1.63
C LEU A 216 -2.02 0.58 1.74
N VAL A 217 -2.58 0.48 2.94
CA VAL A 217 -3.99 0.77 3.18
C VAL A 217 -4.28 2.27 3.05
N TYR A 218 -3.38 3.13 3.54
CA TYR A 218 -3.41 4.57 3.30
C TYR A 218 -3.46 4.90 1.80
N ALA A 219 -2.53 4.35 1.01
CA ALA A 219 -2.49 4.55 -0.43
C ALA A 219 -3.81 4.12 -1.09
N ALA A 220 -4.30 2.92 -0.77
CA ALA A 220 -5.58 2.41 -1.28
C ALA A 220 -6.78 3.28 -0.89
N ALA A 221 -6.82 3.79 0.34
CA ALA A 221 -7.89 4.69 0.81
C ALA A 221 -7.84 6.04 0.07
N THR A 222 -6.66 6.60 -0.15
CA THR A 222 -6.51 7.84 -0.93
C THR A 222 -6.88 7.64 -2.40
N SER A 223 -6.47 6.53 -3.02
CA SER A 223 -6.88 6.17 -4.39
C SER A 223 -8.40 5.97 -4.49
N ALA A 224 -9.06 5.41 -3.47
CA ALA A 224 -10.51 5.30 -3.44
C ALA A 224 -11.19 6.68 -3.40
N GLY A 225 -10.67 7.62 -2.61
CA GLY A 225 -11.15 9.01 -2.60
C GLY A 225 -11.01 9.69 -3.98
N VAL A 226 -9.84 9.56 -4.60
CA VAL A 226 -9.56 10.15 -5.93
C VAL A 226 -10.36 9.51 -7.05
N GLY A 227 -10.37 8.18 -7.14
CA GLY A 227 -11.10 7.46 -8.18
C GLY A 227 -12.61 7.70 -8.12
N SER A 228 -13.13 7.99 -6.92
CA SER A 228 -14.54 8.34 -6.78
C SER A 228 -14.83 9.76 -7.25
N LEU A 229 -13.89 10.71 -7.11
CA LEU A 229 -14.04 12.07 -7.65
C LEU A 229 -14.19 12.11 -9.17
N GLU A 230 -13.39 11.31 -9.91
CA GLU A 230 -13.50 11.20 -11.37
C GLU A 230 -14.92 10.78 -11.77
N ARG A 231 -15.47 9.81 -11.02
CA ARG A 231 -16.84 9.34 -11.22
C ARG A 231 -17.85 10.43 -10.94
N TRP A 232 -17.77 11.11 -9.81
CA TRP A 232 -18.80 12.06 -9.41
C TRP A 232 -18.79 13.29 -10.31
N LEU A 233 -17.63 13.83 -10.66
CA LEU A 233 -17.54 14.95 -11.61
C LEU A 233 -18.02 14.58 -13.02
N SER A 234 -18.13 13.28 -13.34
CA SER A 234 -18.79 12.82 -14.56
C SER A 234 -20.32 12.78 -14.48
N LEU A 235 -20.91 13.01 -13.30
CA LEU A 235 -22.36 12.97 -13.04
C LEU A 235 -22.97 14.35 -12.75
N GLY A 236 -22.17 15.42 -12.77
CA GLY A 236 -22.66 16.78 -12.56
C GLY A 236 -21.57 17.84 -12.45
N GLU A 237 -21.97 19.05 -12.09
CA GLU A 237 -21.06 20.17 -11.85
C GLU A 237 -20.96 20.48 -10.35
N CYS A 238 -19.80 20.99 -9.92
CA CYS A 238 -19.53 21.37 -8.55
C CYS A 238 -19.02 22.82 -8.52
N PRO A 239 -19.41 23.65 -7.53
CA PRO A 239 -18.90 25.02 -7.43
C PRO A 239 -17.37 25.08 -7.35
N GLY A 240 -16.78 26.09 -8.01
CA GLY A 240 -15.33 26.25 -8.07
C GLY A 240 -14.65 26.44 -6.70
N GLN A 241 -15.37 26.95 -5.70
CA GLN A 241 -14.87 27.06 -4.33
C GLN A 241 -14.66 25.68 -3.68
N THR A 242 -15.64 24.79 -3.76
CA THR A 242 -15.56 23.42 -3.21
C THR A 242 -14.43 22.63 -3.87
N LEU A 243 -14.23 22.81 -5.20
CA LEU A 243 -13.11 22.20 -5.92
C LEU A 243 -11.74 22.73 -5.44
N ARG A 244 -11.66 24.02 -5.08
CA ARG A 244 -10.44 24.62 -4.54
C ARG A 244 -10.12 24.06 -3.15
N GLU A 245 -11.09 24.00 -2.26
CA GLU A 245 -10.91 23.43 -0.91
C GLU A 245 -10.46 21.97 -0.95
N LEU A 246 -11.01 21.20 -1.90
CA LEU A 246 -10.58 19.81 -2.13
C LEU A 246 -9.15 19.73 -2.68
N ASN A 247 -8.75 20.63 -3.57
CA ASN A 247 -7.37 20.66 -4.10
C ASN A 247 -6.34 20.79 -2.96
N ASP A 248 -6.60 21.62 -1.96
CA ASP A 248 -5.70 21.80 -0.82
C ASP A 248 -5.55 20.50 0.00
N VAL A 249 -6.65 19.74 0.14
CA VAL A 249 -6.64 18.42 0.79
C VAL A 249 -5.82 17.43 -0.04
N LEU A 250 -6.03 17.38 -1.36
CA LEU A 250 -5.28 16.49 -2.26
C LEU A 250 -3.78 16.81 -2.25
N GLN A 251 -3.41 18.09 -2.19
CA GLN A 251 -2.01 18.53 -2.10
C GLN A 251 -1.33 18.01 -0.83
N ARG A 252 -1.96 18.16 0.35
CA ARG A 252 -1.42 17.60 1.61
C ARG A 252 -1.17 16.11 1.50
N HIS A 253 -2.11 15.39 0.88
CA HIS A 253 -1.95 13.97 0.64
C HIS A 253 -0.80 13.69 -0.34
N GLU A 254 -0.63 14.44 -1.43
CA GLU A 254 0.49 14.28 -2.36
C GLU A 254 1.85 14.41 -1.65
N GLU A 255 1.98 15.40 -0.76
CA GLU A 255 3.20 15.72 0.00
C GLU A 255 3.47 14.76 1.18
N SER A 256 2.59 13.78 1.38
CA SER A 256 2.64 12.84 2.50
C SER A 256 3.95 12.07 2.60
N SER A 257 4.46 11.95 3.83
CA SER A 257 5.64 11.13 4.14
C SER A 257 5.30 9.67 4.51
N SER A 258 4.08 9.20 4.22
CA SER A 258 3.61 7.88 4.65
C SER A 258 4.51 6.73 4.20
N LEU A 259 5.01 6.74 2.97
CA LEU A 259 5.94 5.71 2.48
C LEU A 259 7.21 5.63 3.32
N ARG A 260 7.79 6.79 3.65
CA ARG A 260 8.98 6.85 4.50
C ARG A 260 8.68 6.29 5.89
N TRP A 261 7.58 6.69 6.52
CA TRP A 261 7.19 6.17 7.83
C TRP A 261 6.91 4.67 7.81
N GLY A 262 6.25 4.16 6.78
CA GLY A 262 6.01 2.74 6.59
C GLY A 262 7.31 1.94 6.46
N LEU A 263 8.29 2.43 5.69
CA LEU A 263 9.59 1.77 5.54
C LEU A 263 10.43 1.81 6.83
N LEU A 264 10.39 2.92 7.58
CA LEU A 264 11.01 3.01 8.90
C LEU A 264 10.39 2.01 9.87
N GLY A 265 9.05 1.91 9.86
CA GLY A 265 8.28 0.93 10.60
C GLY A 265 8.63 -0.51 10.26
N GLU A 266 8.71 -0.82 8.97
CA GLU A 266 9.09 -2.14 8.47
C GLU A 266 10.53 -2.50 8.85
N ARG A 267 11.44 -1.52 8.85
CA ARG A 267 12.82 -1.71 9.34
C ARG A 267 12.83 -2.03 10.84
N ALA A 268 12.06 -1.29 11.64
CA ALA A 268 11.92 -1.55 13.06
C ALA A 268 11.29 -2.93 13.33
N LEU A 269 10.27 -3.31 12.56
CA LEU A 269 9.65 -4.63 12.61
C LEU A 269 10.68 -5.74 12.35
N GLN A 270 11.50 -5.61 11.31
CA GLN A 270 12.55 -6.57 11.01
C GLN A 270 13.59 -6.65 12.15
N VAL A 271 14.01 -5.52 12.71
CA VAL A 271 14.91 -5.49 13.88
C VAL A 271 14.33 -6.26 15.07
N GLU A 272 13.04 -6.07 15.39
CA GLU A 272 12.38 -6.80 16.47
C GLU A 272 12.20 -8.29 16.15
N ILE A 273 11.90 -8.66 14.90
CA ILE A 273 11.86 -10.07 14.46
C ILE A 273 13.20 -10.76 14.70
N PHE A 274 14.31 -10.12 14.30
CA PHE A 274 15.65 -10.66 14.53
C PHE A 274 15.97 -10.76 16.03
N ARG A 275 15.56 -9.78 16.84
CA ARG A 275 15.72 -9.83 18.31
C ARG A 275 14.91 -10.99 18.91
N ALA A 276 13.64 -11.13 18.55
CA ALA A 276 12.76 -12.21 19.01
C ALA A 276 13.31 -13.60 18.63
N ALA A 277 13.85 -13.75 17.41
CA ALA A 277 14.47 -14.98 16.96
C ALA A 277 15.75 -15.34 17.75
N GLN A 278 16.55 -14.35 18.16
CA GLN A 278 17.75 -14.59 18.98
C GLN A 278 17.42 -15.16 20.36
N ILE A 279 16.29 -14.74 20.95
CA ILE A 279 15.83 -15.18 22.28
C ILE A 279 14.81 -16.33 22.23
N GLY A 280 14.56 -16.92 21.05
CA GLY A 280 13.66 -18.06 20.88
C GLY A 280 12.17 -17.74 21.03
N LYS A 281 11.77 -16.46 20.92
CA LYS A 281 10.38 -16.01 20.97
C LYS A 281 9.69 -15.93 19.60
N TYR A 282 10.37 -16.35 18.53
CA TYR A 282 9.86 -16.32 17.15
C TYR A 282 9.27 -17.66 16.72
N GLY A 283 8.20 -17.65 15.90
CA GLY A 283 7.80 -18.80 15.09
C GLY A 283 6.61 -19.63 15.57
N ARG A 284 5.75 -19.12 16.47
CA ARG A 284 4.44 -19.74 16.74
C ARG A 284 3.37 -19.14 15.81
N GLY A 285 3.52 -19.30 14.49
CA GLY A 285 2.42 -19.08 13.53
C GLY A 285 2.62 -18.07 12.40
N GLY A 286 3.76 -17.38 12.29
CA GLY A 286 4.06 -16.45 11.19
C GLY A 286 4.88 -17.15 10.10
N GLY A 287 4.32 -17.37 8.91
CA GLY A 287 4.87 -18.19 7.81
C GLY A 287 6.21 -17.78 7.18
N LEU A 288 7.05 -17.01 7.86
CA LEU A 288 8.45 -16.76 7.48
C LEU A 288 9.33 -17.88 8.08
N PRO A 289 9.99 -18.72 7.25
CA PRO A 289 10.76 -19.86 7.71
C PRO A 289 12.12 -19.38 8.20
N VAL A 290 12.18 -18.79 9.39
CA VAL A 290 13.43 -18.71 10.13
C VAL A 290 13.50 -20.00 10.93
N PRO A 291 14.26 -21.03 10.49
CA PRO A 291 14.45 -22.20 11.33
C PRO A 291 15.11 -21.72 12.61
N VAL A 292 14.39 -21.79 13.74
CA VAL A 292 14.97 -21.66 15.07
C VAL A 292 15.15 -23.09 15.61
N PRO A 293 16.20 -23.82 15.20
CA PRO A 293 16.46 -25.15 15.75
C PRO A 293 16.91 -25.05 17.22
N ALA A 294 16.87 -26.17 17.93
CA ALA A 294 17.29 -26.35 19.33
C ALA A 294 18.75 -25.94 19.65
N LEU A 295 19.51 -25.45 18.66
CA LEU A 295 20.89 -24.97 18.74
C LEU A 295 20.99 -23.52 18.22
N SER A 296 20.09 -22.63 18.64
CA SER A 296 19.99 -21.24 18.17
C SER A 296 21.32 -20.46 18.25
N TRP A 297 22.16 -20.77 19.24
CA TRP A 297 23.49 -20.18 19.38
C TRP A 297 24.44 -20.53 18.22
N LEU A 298 24.35 -21.73 17.62
CA LEU A 298 25.18 -22.13 16.47
C LEU A 298 24.86 -21.33 15.21
N ASN A 299 23.63 -20.84 15.07
CA ASN A 299 23.18 -20.06 13.91
C ASN A 299 23.17 -18.55 14.15
N ALA A 300 23.63 -18.08 15.32
CA ALA A 300 23.61 -16.67 15.70
C ALA A 300 24.36 -15.77 14.71
N TRP A 301 25.50 -16.25 14.18
CA TRP A 301 26.26 -15.51 13.17
C TRP A 301 25.46 -15.29 11.88
N TRP A 302 24.71 -16.29 11.43
CA TRP A 302 23.89 -16.20 10.21
C TRP A 302 22.71 -15.25 10.40
N LEU A 303 22.11 -15.27 11.58
CA LEU A 303 21.00 -14.38 11.94
C LEU A 303 21.47 -12.91 12.01
N GLN A 304 22.62 -12.65 12.64
CA GLN A 304 23.23 -11.31 12.68
C GLN A 304 23.62 -10.82 11.28
N LEU A 305 24.12 -11.72 10.42
CA LEU A 305 24.47 -11.39 9.05
C LEU A 305 23.23 -11.01 8.20
N ASN A 306 22.11 -11.72 8.37
CA ASN A 306 20.83 -11.38 7.75
C ASN A 306 20.26 -10.07 8.30
N GLN A 307 20.35 -9.84 9.61
CA GLN A 307 19.92 -8.59 10.25
C GLN A 307 20.71 -7.38 9.71
N ALA A 308 22.04 -7.50 9.61
CA ALA A 308 22.88 -6.44 9.05
C ALA A 308 22.46 -6.10 7.60
N GLN A 309 22.26 -7.14 6.77
CA GLN A 309 21.85 -6.96 5.38
C GLN A 309 20.45 -6.32 5.27
N SER A 310 19.52 -6.75 6.11
CA SER A 310 18.16 -6.18 6.21
C SER A 310 18.20 -4.69 6.57
N ILE A 311 18.94 -4.31 7.62
CA ILE A 311 19.10 -2.90 8.02
C ILE A 311 19.67 -2.07 6.87
N SER A 312 20.71 -2.59 6.19
CA SER A 312 21.35 -1.91 5.07
C SER A 312 20.37 -1.63 3.92
N PHE A 313 19.65 -2.67 3.47
CA PHE A 313 18.69 -2.56 2.37
C PHE A 313 17.49 -1.66 2.71
N MET A 314 16.92 -1.84 3.91
CA MET A 314 15.80 -1.00 4.36
C MET A 314 16.21 0.47 4.50
N SER A 315 17.43 0.75 4.95
CA SER A 315 17.95 2.13 5.03
C SER A 315 18.09 2.74 3.63
N ARG A 316 18.56 1.98 2.64
CA ARG A 316 18.64 2.43 1.24
C ARG A 316 17.24 2.68 0.65
N LEU A 317 16.26 1.84 0.96
CA LEU A 317 14.86 2.07 0.55
C LEU A 317 14.28 3.34 1.17
N VAL A 318 14.57 3.62 2.45
CA VAL A 318 14.20 4.88 3.09
C VAL A 318 14.81 6.08 2.35
N GLU A 319 16.07 5.99 1.90
CA GLU A 319 16.68 7.04 1.07
C GLU A 319 16.03 7.18 -0.31
N VAL A 320 15.59 6.08 -0.93
CA VAL A 320 14.82 6.16 -2.18
C VAL A 320 13.49 6.88 -1.95
N ALA A 321 12.79 6.60 -0.85
CA ALA A 321 11.52 7.26 -0.51
C ALA A 321 11.67 8.76 -0.20
N LYS A 322 12.87 9.22 0.18
CA LYS A 322 13.19 10.66 0.35
C LYS A 322 13.47 11.37 -0.98
N ALA A 323 13.79 10.63 -2.05
CA ALA A 323 14.16 11.23 -3.33
C ALA A 323 12.93 11.78 -4.07
N ALA A 324 13.03 12.96 -4.68
CA ALA A 324 11.94 13.55 -5.45
C ALA A 324 11.73 12.89 -6.82
N GLU A 325 12.78 12.29 -7.39
CA GLU A 325 12.82 11.81 -8.78
C GLU A 325 13.43 10.41 -8.88
N ASN A 326 13.14 9.71 -9.98
CA ASN A 326 13.72 8.42 -10.34
C ASN A 326 13.55 7.31 -9.28
N GLN A 327 12.51 7.41 -8.44
CA GLN A 327 12.25 6.44 -7.38
C GLN A 327 12.09 5.01 -7.95
N LEU A 328 11.39 4.87 -9.09
CA LEU A 328 11.16 3.57 -9.74
C LEU A 328 12.48 2.92 -10.18
N ALA A 329 13.30 3.62 -10.95
CA ALA A 329 14.59 3.10 -11.42
C ALA A 329 15.52 2.73 -10.25
N ARG A 330 15.54 3.56 -9.20
CA ARG A 330 16.34 3.31 -7.99
C ARG A 330 15.88 2.05 -7.25
N VAL A 331 14.57 1.83 -7.08
CA VAL A 331 14.07 0.62 -6.41
C VAL A 331 14.23 -0.63 -7.28
N GLU A 332 14.10 -0.52 -8.61
CA GLU A 332 14.37 -1.62 -9.55
C GLU A 332 15.84 -2.06 -9.51
N GLN A 333 16.77 -1.09 -9.40
CA GLN A 333 18.19 -1.40 -9.22
C GLN A 333 18.45 -2.13 -7.90
N LEU A 334 17.82 -1.70 -6.81
CA LEU A 334 17.92 -2.38 -5.51
C LEU A 334 17.36 -3.80 -5.55
N ASP A 335 16.22 -4.01 -6.20
CA ASP A 335 15.62 -5.34 -6.37
C ASP A 335 16.51 -6.26 -7.23
N ALA A 336 17.11 -5.74 -8.31
CA ALA A 336 18.08 -6.47 -9.12
C ALA A 336 19.33 -6.88 -8.31
N GLU A 337 19.87 -5.96 -7.50
CA GLU A 337 20.96 -6.27 -6.57
C GLU A 337 20.56 -7.37 -5.58
N ALA A 338 19.37 -7.27 -4.98
CA ALA A 338 18.84 -8.26 -4.06
C ALA A 338 18.70 -9.65 -4.69
N ARG A 339 18.39 -9.76 -5.98
CA ARG A 339 18.40 -11.05 -6.69
C ARG A 339 19.80 -11.65 -6.85
N GLY A 340 20.82 -10.79 -6.96
CA GLY A 340 22.22 -11.16 -7.14
C GLY A 340 22.97 -11.54 -5.86
N ILE A 341 22.48 -11.18 -4.67
CA ILE A 341 23.18 -11.49 -3.41
C ILE A 341 23.18 -12.98 -3.08
N SER A 342 24.17 -13.41 -2.29
CA SER A 342 24.31 -14.80 -1.82
C SER A 342 23.00 -15.34 -1.21
N ARG A 343 22.74 -16.64 -1.43
CA ARG A 343 21.58 -17.35 -0.84
C ARG A 343 21.58 -17.35 0.70
N LEU A 344 22.72 -17.03 1.32
CA LEU A 344 22.84 -16.84 2.77
C LEU A 344 21.98 -15.68 3.29
N TYR A 345 21.70 -14.67 2.46
CA TYR A 345 20.85 -13.51 2.81
C TYR A 345 19.38 -13.77 2.48
N LEU A 346 18.83 -14.85 3.00
CA LEU A 346 17.51 -15.37 2.65
C LEU A 346 16.39 -14.33 2.87
N MET A 347 16.39 -13.64 4.01
CA MET A 347 15.30 -12.74 4.38
C MET A 347 15.19 -11.55 3.42
N THR A 348 16.32 -10.91 3.09
CA THR A 348 16.37 -9.82 2.10
C THR A 348 15.88 -10.30 0.74
N ARG A 349 16.35 -11.46 0.27
CA ARG A 349 15.92 -12.02 -1.03
C ARG A 349 14.42 -12.28 -1.12
N LEU A 350 13.80 -12.71 -0.01
CA LEU A 350 12.39 -13.08 0.03
C LEU A 350 11.47 -11.85 0.02
N ILE A 351 11.84 -10.79 0.73
CA ILE A 351 10.95 -9.64 0.99
C ILE A 351 11.09 -8.55 -0.09
N MET A 352 12.27 -8.40 -0.71
CA MET A 352 12.56 -7.31 -1.64
C MET A 352 11.58 -7.14 -2.82
N PRO A 353 11.08 -8.20 -3.49
CA PRO A 353 10.11 -8.05 -4.57
C PRO A 353 8.81 -7.36 -4.10
N SER A 354 8.36 -7.65 -2.87
CA SER A 354 7.16 -7.03 -2.29
C SER A 354 7.39 -5.57 -1.93
N LEU A 355 8.60 -5.23 -1.47
CA LEU A 355 9.00 -3.84 -1.19
C LEU A 355 9.05 -3.02 -2.49
N GLN A 356 9.62 -3.57 -3.56
CA GLN A 356 9.62 -2.93 -4.88
C GLN A 356 8.21 -2.66 -5.39
N ARG A 357 7.28 -3.62 -5.24
CA ARG A 357 5.87 -3.39 -5.57
C ARG A 357 5.20 -2.29 -4.75
N THR A 358 5.62 -2.09 -3.50
CA THR A 358 5.08 -1.00 -2.67
C THR A 358 5.41 0.38 -3.24
N PHE A 359 6.61 0.57 -3.80
CA PHE A 359 6.97 1.83 -4.49
C PHE A 359 6.11 2.05 -5.74
N VAL A 360 5.82 1.01 -6.51
CA VAL A 360 4.93 1.12 -7.68
C VAL A 360 3.53 1.59 -7.26
N HIS A 361 2.97 1.01 -6.19
CA HIS A 361 1.68 1.44 -5.64
C HIS A 361 1.73 2.90 -5.14
N TRP A 362 2.83 3.31 -4.52
CA TRP A 362 3.02 4.68 -4.07
C TRP A 362 3.06 5.67 -5.25
N LEU A 363 3.86 5.40 -6.28
CA LEU A 363 3.97 6.24 -7.48
C LEU A 363 2.64 6.35 -8.22
N ARG A 364 1.89 5.24 -8.32
CA ARG A 364 0.53 5.24 -8.89
C ARG A 364 -0.38 6.20 -8.14
N ARG A 365 -0.43 6.08 -6.82
CA ARG A 365 -1.24 6.96 -5.97
C ARG A 365 -0.81 8.43 -6.11
N THR A 366 0.48 8.72 -6.21
CA THR A 366 0.98 10.08 -6.45
C THR A 366 0.55 10.61 -7.82
N ALA A 367 0.60 9.77 -8.86
CA ALA A 367 0.14 10.14 -10.21
C ALA A 367 -1.37 10.45 -10.20
N GLU A 368 -2.17 9.61 -9.55
CA GLU A 368 -3.62 9.80 -9.40
C GLU A 368 -3.94 11.15 -8.74
N LEU A 369 -3.25 11.49 -7.63
CA LEU A 369 -3.45 12.77 -6.94
C LEU A 369 -3.05 13.96 -7.79
N ARG A 370 -1.90 13.92 -8.46
CA ARG A 370 -1.46 15.01 -9.35
C ARG A 370 -2.42 15.19 -10.52
N CYS A 371 -2.84 14.10 -11.15
CA CYS A 371 -3.83 14.14 -12.23
C CYS A 371 -5.16 14.73 -11.75
N ALA A 372 -5.63 14.34 -10.57
CA ALA A 372 -6.84 14.89 -9.98
C ALA A 372 -6.72 16.39 -9.71
N ARG A 373 -5.63 16.85 -9.07
CA ARG A 373 -5.40 18.29 -8.79
C ARG A 373 -5.41 19.12 -10.08
N VAL A 374 -4.70 18.67 -11.11
CA VAL A 374 -4.70 19.34 -12.42
C VAL A 374 -6.07 19.28 -13.08
N ALA A 375 -6.81 18.16 -12.98
CA ALA A 375 -8.17 18.08 -13.48
C ALA A 375 -9.13 19.03 -12.75
N LEU A 376 -9.02 19.20 -11.43
CA LEU A 376 -9.79 20.20 -10.69
C LEU A 376 -9.47 21.62 -11.18
N ALA A 377 -8.21 21.92 -11.50
CA ALA A 377 -7.82 23.19 -12.12
C ALA A 377 -8.42 23.37 -13.52
N VAL A 378 -8.38 22.33 -14.37
CA VAL A 378 -9.04 22.32 -15.69
C VAL A 378 -10.54 22.57 -15.58
N GLU A 379 -11.22 21.93 -14.62
CA GLU A 379 -12.65 22.11 -14.41
C GLU A 379 -12.98 23.52 -13.93
N ARG A 380 -12.17 24.08 -13.00
CA ARG A 380 -12.31 25.47 -12.56
C ARG A 380 -12.10 26.46 -13.71
N TYR A 381 -11.12 26.22 -14.58
CA TYR A 381 -10.91 27.02 -15.79
C TYR A 381 -12.14 26.97 -16.69
N ARG A 382 -12.68 25.77 -16.95
CA ARG A 382 -13.90 25.59 -17.77
C ARG A 382 -15.10 26.32 -17.18
N LEU A 383 -15.30 26.27 -15.87
CA LEU A 383 -16.39 27.00 -15.20
C LEU A 383 -16.28 28.52 -15.40
N ALA A 384 -15.07 29.06 -15.48
CA ALA A 384 -14.84 30.50 -15.69
C ALA A 384 -14.90 30.91 -17.18
N HIS A 385 -14.45 30.06 -18.10
CA HIS A 385 -14.24 30.42 -19.52
C HIS A 385 -15.21 29.74 -20.49
N GLY A 386 -16.00 28.76 -20.03
CA GLY A 386 -16.97 28.02 -20.83
C GLY A 386 -16.39 26.88 -21.68
N GLY A 387 -15.07 26.67 -21.69
CA GLY A 387 -14.40 25.65 -22.50
C GLY A 387 -13.15 25.08 -21.83
N TRP A 388 -12.64 23.97 -22.37
CA TRP A 388 -11.38 23.38 -21.91
C TRP A 388 -10.19 24.30 -22.25
N PRO A 389 -9.15 24.35 -21.40
CA PRO A 389 -7.91 25.02 -21.77
C PRO A 389 -7.24 24.31 -22.96
N GLU A 390 -6.55 25.06 -23.81
CA GLU A 390 -5.83 24.51 -24.97
C GLU A 390 -4.59 23.68 -24.54
N SER A 391 -3.99 24.03 -23.41
CA SER A 391 -2.85 23.33 -22.81
C SER A 391 -2.84 23.48 -21.28
N LEU A 392 -1.98 22.72 -20.59
CA LEU A 392 -1.86 22.85 -19.12
C LEU A 392 -1.19 24.17 -18.70
N GLU A 393 -0.38 24.78 -19.57
CA GLU A 393 0.27 26.07 -19.33
C GLU A 393 -0.75 27.21 -19.25
N ALA A 394 -1.90 27.09 -19.92
CA ALA A 394 -3.00 28.06 -19.82
C ALA A 394 -3.64 28.13 -18.41
N LEU A 395 -3.34 27.17 -17.53
CA LEU A 395 -3.80 27.17 -16.14
C LEU A 395 -2.92 28.03 -15.22
N LEU A 396 -1.75 28.48 -15.69
CA LEU A 396 -0.77 29.23 -14.90
C LEU A 396 -1.01 30.75 -14.96
N PRO A 397 -0.76 31.51 -13.88
CA PRO A 397 -0.58 31.05 -12.49
C PRO A 397 -1.91 30.94 -11.71
N GLU A 398 -3.05 31.22 -12.35
CA GLU A 398 -4.33 31.44 -11.66
C GLU A 398 -4.94 30.16 -11.06
N TYR A 399 -4.76 29.02 -11.72
CA TYR A 399 -5.35 27.74 -11.32
C TYR A 399 -4.31 26.74 -10.80
N LEU A 400 -3.04 26.88 -11.21
CA LEU A 400 -1.90 26.07 -10.78
C LEU A 400 -0.65 26.96 -10.66
N ASP A 401 0.25 26.63 -9.72
CA ASP A 401 1.55 27.28 -9.59
C ASP A 401 2.55 26.79 -10.66
N ALA A 402 2.51 25.50 -10.96
CA ALA A 402 3.30 24.83 -11.99
C ALA A 402 2.58 23.53 -12.41
N VAL A 403 2.87 23.05 -13.62
CA VAL A 403 2.40 21.72 -14.04
C VAL A 403 3.21 20.65 -13.29
N PRO A 404 2.58 19.80 -12.46
CA PRO A 404 3.30 18.78 -11.72
C PRO A 404 4.01 17.79 -12.66
N PRO A 405 5.21 17.31 -12.30
CA PRO A 405 5.86 16.24 -13.04
C PRO A 405 5.13 14.91 -12.81
N ASP A 406 5.16 14.05 -13.81
CA ASP A 406 4.75 12.65 -13.72
C ASP A 406 5.74 11.89 -12.82
N PRO A 407 5.27 11.20 -11.77
CA PRO A 407 6.16 10.46 -10.86
C PRO A 407 6.87 9.26 -11.52
N PHE A 408 6.44 8.80 -12.71
CA PHE A 408 7.05 7.67 -13.40
C PHE A 408 8.24 8.06 -14.28
N ASP A 409 8.16 9.20 -14.98
CA ASP A 409 9.19 9.60 -15.95
C ASP A 409 9.78 11.01 -15.73
N GLY A 410 9.26 11.74 -14.73
CA GLY A 410 9.75 13.06 -14.33
C GLY A 410 9.37 14.20 -15.27
N ARG A 411 8.69 13.93 -16.39
CA ARG A 411 8.24 14.96 -17.35
C ARG A 411 6.90 15.55 -16.91
N PRO A 412 6.47 16.74 -17.39
CA PRO A 412 5.14 17.27 -17.07
C PRO A 412 4.02 16.27 -17.33
N LEU A 413 2.95 16.29 -16.53
CA LEU A 413 1.74 15.51 -16.82
C LEU A 413 1.19 15.81 -18.22
N ARG A 414 0.52 14.82 -18.81
CA ARG A 414 0.00 14.93 -20.17
C ARG A 414 -1.45 15.34 -20.13
N TYR A 415 -1.86 16.01 -21.19
CA TYR A 415 -3.20 16.54 -21.32
C TYR A 415 -3.71 16.38 -22.75
N ARG A 416 -4.98 15.98 -22.85
CA ARG A 416 -5.69 15.89 -24.12
C ARG A 416 -7.13 16.32 -23.90
N ALA A 417 -7.58 17.28 -24.69
CA ALA A 417 -8.98 17.68 -24.75
C ALA A 417 -9.58 17.36 -26.12
N THR A 418 -10.83 16.92 -26.11
CA THR A 418 -11.74 16.86 -27.25
C THR A 418 -12.99 17.66 -26.91
N GLU A 419 -13.91 17.83 -27.86
CA GLU A 419 -15.20 18.46 -27.58
C GLU A 419 -16.01 17.73 -26.49
N GLU A 420 -15.79 16.43 -26.33
CA GLU A 420 -16.57 15.59 -25.42
C GLU A 420 -15.93 15.43 -24.04
N ARG A 421 -14.59 15.51 -23.94
CA ARG A 421 -13.88 15.23 -22.69
C ARG A 421 -12.49 15.86 -22.64
N ALA A 422 -12.01 16.10 -21.43
CA ALA A 422 -10.62 16.38 -21.14
C ALA A 422 -10.02 15.24 -20.31
N VAL A 423 -8.76 14.90 -20.59
CA VAL A 423 -8.02 13.83 -19.91
C VAL A 423 -6.68 14.38 -19.46
N VAL A 424 -6.40 14.28 -18.17
CA VAL A 424 -5.07 14.52 -17.59
C VAL A 424 -4.49 13.18 -17.18
N TYR A 425 -3.26 12.86 -17.61
CA TYR A 425 -2.72 11.53 -17.40
C TYR A 425 -1.21 11.47 -17.17
N SER A 426 -0.81 10.37 -16.55
CA SER A 426 0.56 9.89 -16.37
C SER A 426 0.78 8.66 -17.25
N VAL A 427 2.01 8.48 -17.74
CA VAL A 427 2.41 7.32 -18.56
C VAL A 427 2.42 5.99 -17.78
N GLY A 428 2.32 6.05 -16.46
CA GLY A 428 2.20 4.84 -15.64
C GLY A 428 3.43 3.92 -15.67
N GLU A 429 3.23 2.67 -15.26
CA GLU A 429 4.30 1.70 -14.97
C GLU A 429 4.96 1.13 -16.25
N ASN A 430 4.27 1.17 -17.39
CA ASN A 430 4.83 0.72 -18.67
C ASN A 430 5.83 1.74 -19.26
N LEU A 431 5.83 2.99 -18.77
CA LEU A 431 6.64 4.12 -19.27
C LEU A 431 6.36 4.46 -20.74
N GLY A 432 5.27 3.97 -21.30
CA GLY A 432 4.81 4.25 -22.66
C GLY A 432 3.66 5.25 -22.62
N ASP A 433 3.60 6.16 -23.59
CA ASP A 433 2.45 7.06 -23.75
C ASP A 433 1.39 6.35 -24.59
N ASP A 434 0.31 5.92 -23.94
CA ASP A 434 -0.83 5.26 -24.57
C ASP A 434 -1.92 6.28 -25.00
N GLY A 435 -1.61 7.57 -24.98
CA GLY A 435 -2.49 8.64 -25.43
C GLY A 435 -3.65 8.96 -24.50
N GLY A 436 -3.52 8.69 -23.20
CA GLY A 436 -4.56 8.86 -22.19
C GLY A 436 -5.59 7.73 -22.19
N LEU A 437 -5.20 6.53 -22.63
CA LEU A 437 -6.05 5.33 -22.54
C LEU A 437 -6.04 4.78 -21.12
N LEU A 438 -7.04 5.17 -20.32
CA LEU A 438 -7.12 4.81 -18.90
C LEU A 438 -7.74 3.43 -18.63
N ASP A 439 -7.84 2.58 -19.65
CA ASP A 439 -8.45 1.27 -19.50
C ASP A 439 -7.53 0.34 -18.70
N PRO A 440 -8.08 -0.54 -17.83
CA PRO A 440 -7.25 -1.45 -17.06
C PRO A 440 -6.45 -2.39 -17.96
N PRO A 441 -5.20 -2.72 -17.61
CA PRO A 441 -4.40 -3.64 -18.43
C PRO A 441 -5.04 -5.03 -18.49
N ALA A 442 -4.74 -5.75 -19.57
CA ALA A 442 -4.97 -7.19 -19.62
C ALA A 442 -4.17 -7.90 -18.50
N LYS A 443 -4.68 -9.04 -18.02
CA LYS A 443 -4.06 -9.79 -16.92
C LYS A 443 -2.59 -10.12 -17.26
N GLY A 444 -1.67 -9.67 -16.40
CA GLY A 444 -0.23 -9.93 -16.55
C GLY A 444 0.56 -8.85 -17.31
N GLN A 445 -0.09 -7.81 -17.83
CA GLN A 445 0.58 -6.66 -18.41
C GLN A 445 0.83 -5.56 -17.37
N ARG A 446 1.85 -4.73 -17.61
CA ARG A 446 2.04 -3.50 -16.83
C ARG A 446 0.86 -2.56 -17.09
N ASN A 447 0.50 -1.76 -16.07
CA ASN A 447 -0.57 -0.77 -16.23
C ASN A 447 -0.21 0.20 -17.37
N PRO A 448 -1.17 0.52 -18.26
CA PRO A 448 -1.01 1.58 -19.24
C PRO A 448 -1.10 2.94 -18.54
N ASP A 449 -1.33 3.99 -19.32
CA ASP A 449 -1.66 5.31 -18.81
C ASP A 449 -2.72 5.27 -17.69
N GLN A 450 -2.55 6.15 -16.71
CA GLN A 450 -3.49 6.33 -15.61
C GLN A 450 -3.71 7.83 -15.38
N GLY A 451 -4.91 8.21 -14.97
CA GLY A 451 -5.24 9.63 -14.92
C GLY A 451 -6.67 9.92 -14.51
N PHE A 452 -7.15 11.08 -14.93
CA PHE A 452 -8.43 11.63 -14.57
C PHE A 452 -9.16 12.14 -15.81
N ARG A 453 -10.41 11.70 -16.02
CA ARG A 453 -11.28 12.16 -17.10
C ARG A 453 -12.34 13.12 -16.61
N LEU A 454 -12.50 14.21 -17.34
CA LEU A 454 -13.60 15.16 -17.20
C LEU A 454 -14.48 15.07 -18.44
N LEU A 455 -15.77 14.78 -18.25
CA LEU A 455 -16.74 14.82 -19.36
C LEU A 455 -17.22 16.25 -19.57
N HIS A 456 -17.55 16.61 -20.80
CA HIS A 456 -18.27 17.85 -21.09
C HIS A 456 -19.65 17.83 -20.40
N PRO A 457 -20.16 18.94 -19.85
CA PRO A 457 -21.42 18.98 -19.10
C PRO A 457 -22.60 18.29 -19.79
N ARG A 458 -22.70 18.40 -21.12
CA ARG A 458 -23.72 17.74 -21.95
C ARG A 458 -23.74 16.20 -21.83
N HIS A 459 -22.67 15.59 -21.34
CA HIS A 459 -22.54 14.14 -21.14
C HIS A 459 -22.58 13.74 -19.66
N ARG A 460 -22.83 14.68 -18.73
CA ARG A 460 -22.78 14.42 -17.28
C ARG A 460 -24.08 13.93 -16.66
N THR A 461 -25.05 13.51 -17.46
CA THR A 461 -26.31 12.96 -16.94
C THR A 461 -26.15 11.48 -16.58
N PRO A 462 -26.57 11.03 -15.37
CA PRO A 462 -26.61 9.62 -15.04
C PRO A 462 -27.41 8.84 -16.08
N ARG A 463 -26.81 7.78 -16.63
CA ARG A 463 -27.49 6.82 -17.48
C ARG A 463 -27.66 5.54 -16.71
N PHE A 464 -28.78 4.85 -16.89
CA PHE A 464 -29.02 3.55 -16.27
C PHE A 464 -29.26 2.51 -17.35
N ALA A 465 -28.64 1.34 -17.23
CA ALA A 465 -28.94 0.20 -18.08
C ALA A 465 -30.37 -0.27 -17.78
N GLU A 466 -31.18 -0.51 -18.82
CA GLU A 466 -32.47 -1.15 -18.65
C GLU A 466 -32.27 -2.55 -18.06
N PRO A 467 -33.12 -3.00 -17.12
CA PRO A 467 -33.07 -4.37 -16.64
C PRO A 467 -33.25 -5.31 -17.84
N PRO A 468 -32.50 -6.43 -17.90
CA PRO A 468 -32.68 -7.38 -18.99
C PRO A 468 -34.16 -7.78 -19.05
N ALA A 469 -34.76 -7.65 -20.24
CA ALA A 469 -36.13 -8.08 -20.47
C ALA A 469 -36.27 -9.50 -19.92
N SER A 470 -37.22 -9.70 -19.00
CA SER A 470 -37.51 -11.01 -18.44
C SER A 470 -37.62 -11.99 -19.61
N ALA A 471 -36.72 -12.98 -19.66
CA ALA A 471 -36.84 -14.04 -20.65
C ALA A 471 -38.26 -14.61 -20.54
N PRO A 472 -38.99 -14.77 -21.66
CA PRO A 472 -40.29 -15.42 -21.61
C PRO A 472 -40.10 -16.75 -20.90
N ALA A 473 -40.96 -17.02 -19.91
CA ALA A 473 -40.97 -18.29 -19.20
C ALA A 473 -40.92 -19.40 -20.26
N GLU A 474 -39.88 -20.23 -20.23
CA GLU A 474 -39.85 -21.45 -21.03
C GLU A 474 -41.12 -22.21 -20.65
N GLU A 475 -42.08 -22.24 -21.58
CA GLU A 475 -43.21 -23.16 -21.52
C GLU A 475 -42.61 -24.53 -21.30
N GLU A 476 -42.98 -25.18 -20.20
CA GLU A 476 -42.74 -26.60 -19.96
C GLU A 476 -43.26 -27.35 -21.19
N SER A 477 -42.35 -27.66 -22.12
CA SER A 477 -42.66 -28.51 -23.25
C SER A 477 -42.71 -29.93 -22.69
N ASP A 478 -43.92 -30.29 -22.26
CA ASP A 478 -44.37 -31.66 -22.12
C ASP A 478 -43.99 -32.44 -23.38
N PHE A 479 -43.10 -33.43 -23.25
CA PHE A 479 -42.96 -34.48 -24.25
C PHE A 479 -42.72 -35.84 -23.55
N PRO A 480 -43.26 -36.92 -24.13
CA PRO A 480 -43.95 -38.02 -23.44
C PRO A 480 -43.08 -39.13 -22.85
#